data_AF-A0A4V2MVW5-F1
#
_entry.id   AF-A0A4V2MVW5-F1
#
_cell.length_a   1.000
_cell.length_b   1.000
_cell.length_c   1.000
_cell.angle_alpha   90.00
_cell.angle_beta   90.00
_cell.angle_gamma   90.00
#
_symmetry.space_group_name_H-M   'P 1'
#
loop_
_entity.id
_entity.type
_entity.pdbx_description
1 polymer ?
#
loop_
_entity_poly.entity_id
_entity_poly.type
_entity_poly.pdbx_seq_one_letter_code
_entity_poly.pdbx_strand_id
1 'polypeptide(L)'
;MVAIDEIHLYRNYGARFVAALHLTGQAAFAVGMTATPVNTRVVDLFFIARTVRTDWAMNPLNVQLCLAAIREIRAAERKDRAAKDHLNEHLHRANSTSNADKPLVVGEVFKVTMRYIDLFKEGNLMWLFRRSCHALDSQGKSILSLQPFREALIPVRLYDAEFNALAEYAEREKFSAAWMEEETGGWMDI
;
A
#
# COMPACT_ATOMS: atom_id res chain seq x y z
N MET A 1 20.16 -23.22 -7.31
CA MET A 1 19.56 -22.28 -6.36
C MET A 1 19.40 -20.94 -7.07
N VAL A 2 18.28 -20.24 -6.87
CA VAL A 2 18.05 -18.89 -7.39
C VAL A 2 17.78 -17.95 -6.22
N ALA A 3 18.40 -16.77 -6.22
CA ALA A 3 18.11 -15.71 -5.27
C ALA A 3 17.68 -14.46 -6.04
N ILE A 4 16.57 -13.86 -5.65
CA ILE A 4 15.99 -12.68 -6.30
C ILE A 4 16.04 -11.53 -5.30
N ASP A 5 16.87 -10.54 -5.59
CA ASP A 5 16.86 -9.27 -4.88
C ASP A 5 15.70 -8.39 -5.35
N GLU A 6 15.21 -7.55 -4.45
CA GLU A 6 14.02 -6.71 -4.64
C GLU A 6 12.84 -7.45 -5.30
N ILE A 7 12.49 -8.61 -4.74
CA ILE A 7 11.46 -9.51 -5.31
C ILE A 7 10.09 -8.83 -5.51
N HIS A 8 9.84 -7.73 -4.79
CA HIS A 8 8.64 -6.93 -4.97
C HIS A 8 8.50 -6.38 -6.41
N LEU A 9 9.57 -6.29 -7.20
CA LEU A 9 9.52 -5.94 -8.63
C LEU A 9 8.79 -6.98 -9.51
N TYR A 10 8.61 -8.19 -9.00
CA TYR A 10 7.95 -9.32 -9.67
C TYR A 10 6.54 -9.56 -9.15
N ARG A 11 6.01 -8.68 -8.27
CA ARG A 11 4.67 -8.82 -7.65
C ARG A 11 3.50 -8.73 -8.63
N ASN A 12 3.71 -8.20 -9.83
CA ASN A 12 2.67 -8.00 -10.83
C ASN A 12 2.74 -9.08 -11.91
N TYR A 13 1.60 -9.68 -12.23
CA TYR A 13 1.50 -10.61 -13.35
C TYR A 13 1.89 -9.91 -14.66
N GLY A 14 2.91 -10.43 -15.34
CA GLY A 14 3.48 -9.86 -16.56
C GLY A 14 4.78 -10.55 -16.94
N ALA A 15 5.49 -10.01 -17.94
CA ALA A 15 6.68 -10.66 -18.50
C ALA A 15 7.77 -10.94 -17.45
N ARG A 16 8.04 -9.99 -16.54
CA ARG A 16 9.02 -10.16 -15.46
C ARG A 16 8.64 -11.30 -14.52
N PHE A 17 7.38 -11.32 -14.06
CA PHE A 17 6.88 -12.39 -13.19
C PHE A 17 6.96 -13.76 -13.87
N VAL A 18 6.53 -13.86 -15.13
CA VAL A 18 6.59 -15.12 -15.89
C VAL A 18 8.02 -15.59 -16.08
N ALA A 19 8.94 -14.69 -16.42
CA ALA A 19 10.37 -15.02 -16.54
C ALA A 19 10.95 -15.52 -15.21
N ALA A 20 10.67 -14.82 -14.12
CA ALA A 20 11.12 -15.24 -12.79
C ALA A 20 10.53 -16.60 -12.39
N LEU A 21 9.24 -16.84 -12.63
CA LEU A 21 8.57 -18.11 -12.35
C LEU A 21 9.17 -19.28 -13.14
N HIS A 22 9.60 -19.04 -14.38
CA HIS A 22 10.26 -20.04 -15.21
C HIS A 22 11.66 -20.35 -14.66
N LEU A 23 12.45 -19.32 -14.35
CA LEU A 23 13.80 -19.47 -13.78
C LEU A 23 13.77 -20.19 -12.43
N THR A 24 12.86 -19.81 -11.53
CA THR A 24 12.73 -20.49 -10.23
C THR A 24 12.18 -21.90 -10.37
N GLY A 25 11.42 -22.19 -11.43
CA GLY A 25 10.93 -23.54 -11.74
C GLY A 25 12.02 -24.54 -12.15
N GLN A 26 13.17 -24.06 -12.63
CA GLN A 26 14.33 -24.88 -12.97
C GLN A 26 15.30 -25.06 -11.78
N ALA A 27 15.11 -24.29 -10.71
CA ALA A 27 15.96 -24.34 -9.54
C ALA A 27 15.42 -25.32 -8.49
N ALA A 28 16.32 -26.04 -7.81
CA ALA A 28 15.94 -26.86 -6.66
C ALA A 28 15.36 -26.03 -5.49
N PHE A 29 15.76 -24.76 -5.38
CA PHE A 29 15.33 -23.84 -4.34
C PHE A 29 15.42 -22.39 -4.81
N ALA A 30 14.48 -21.55 -4.38
CA ALA A 30 14.40 -20.14 -4.70
C ALA A 30 14.17 -19.27 -3.45
N VAL A 31 14.89 -18.16 -3.33
CA VAL A 31 14.72 -17.16 -2.26
C VAL A 31 14.44 -15.80 -2.86
N GLY A 32 13.55 -15.04 -2.22
CA GLY A 32 13.29 -13.65 -2.53
C GLY A 32 13.64 -12.75 -1.36
N MET A 33 14.25 -11.61 -1.62
CA MET A 33 14.56 -10.59 -0.62
C MET A 33 13.90 -9.28 -1.00
N THR A 34 13.34 -8.58 -0.01
CA THR A 34 12.77 -7.24 -0.17
C THR A 34 12.55 -6.61 1.20
N ALA A 35 12.80 -5.31 1.33
CA ALA A 35 12.41 -4.54 2.51
C ALA A 35 10.90 -4.20 2.50
N THR A 36 10.28 -4.16 1.31
CA THR A 36 8.89 -3.72 1.09
C THR A 36 8.10 -4.80 0.36
N PRO A 37 7.60 -5.83 1.07
CA PRO A 37 6.91 -6.97 0.46
C PRO A 37 5.49 -6.63 -0.03
N VAL A 38 4.85 -5.62 0.58
CA VAL A 38 3.55 -5.09 0.16
C VAL A 38 3.77 -3.66 -0.29
N ASN A 39 3.41 -3.34 -1.54
CA ASN A 39 3.62 -2.01 -2.09
C ASN A 39 2.29 -1.41 -2.58
N THR A 40 1.45 -2.23 -3.19
CA THR A 40 0.19 -1.79 -3.80
C THR A 40 -1.03 -2.47 -3.19
N ARG A 41 -1.01 -3.80 -3.02
CA ARG A 41 -2.18 -4.57 -2.56
C ARG A 41 -1.75 -5.80 -1.79
N VAL A 42 -2.64 -6.34 -0.97
CA VAL A 42 -2.36 -7.59 -0.23
C VAL A 42 -2.03 -8.78 -1.14
N VAL A 43 -2.54 -8.78 -2.38
CA VAL A 43 -2.24 -9.81 -3.40
C VAL A 43 -0.77 -9.83 -3.83
N ASP A 44 -0.01 -8.76 -3.55
CA ASP A 44 1.43 -8.70 -3.83
C ASP A 44 2.16 -9.86 -3.12
N LEU A 45 1.74 -10.19 -1.89
CA LEU A 45 2.29 -11.32 -1.12
C LEU A 45 2.11 -12.65 -1.85
N PHE A 46 0.94 -12.87 -2.46
CA PHE A 46 0.67 -14.09 -3.20
C PHE A 46 1.60 -14.24 -4.40
N PHE A 47 1.79 -13.18 -5.19
CA PHE A 47 2.66 -13.23 -6.36
C PHE A 47 4.13 -13.38 -5.99
N ILE A 48 4.58 -12.73 -4.91
CA ILE A 48 5.94 -12.92 -4.38
C ILE A 48 6.14 -14.39 -3.97
N ALA A 49 5.21 -14.95 -3.19
CA ALA A 49 5.24 -16.34 -2.75
C ALA A 49 5.20 -17.32 -3.93
N ARG A 50 4.42 -17.01 -4.96
CA ARG A 50 4.36 -17.81 -6.20
C ARG A 50 5.66 -17.72 -6.99
N THR A 51 6.33 -16.58 -6.99
CA THR A 51 7.63 -16.39 -7.67
C THR A 51 8.70 -17.28 -7.04
N VAL A 52 8.74 -17.38 -5.70
CA VAL A 52 9.64 -18.31 -4.97
C VAL A 52 9.06 -19.73 -4.85
N ARG A 53 7.88 -19.97 -5.43
CA ARG A 53 7.22 -21.28 -5.55
C ARG A 53 6.90 -21.96 -4.22
N THR A 54 6.39 -21.22 -3.23
CA THR A 54 5.88 -21.86 -2.00
C THR A 54 4.73 -22.83 -2.34
N ASP A 55 4.64 -23.94 -1.60
CA ASP A 55 3.62 -24.97 -1.84
C ASP A 55 2.20 -24.38 -1.83
N TRP A 56 1.95 -23.47 -0.87
CA TRP A 56 0.68 -22.79 -0.74
C TRP A 56 0.35 -21.94 -1.98
N ALA A 57 1.31 -21.16 -2.51
CA ALA A 57 1.07 -20.30 -3.66
C ALA A 57 1.06 -21.07 -5.00
N MET A 58 1.61 -22.28 -5.03
CA MET A 58 1.60 -23.16 -6.20
C MET A 58 0.31 -23.98 -6.32
N ASN A 59 -0.39 -24.22 -5.21
CA ASN A 59 -1.67 -24.95 -5.19
C ASN A 59 -2.72 -24.29 -6.10
N PRO A 60 -3.31 -25.03 -7.08
CA PRO A 60 -4.31 -24.50 -8.00
C PRO A 60 -5.53 -23.85 -7.32
N LEU A 61 -5.98 -24.36 -6.18
CA LEU A 61 -7.11 -23.79 -5.43
C LEU A 61 -6.78 -22.39 -4.92
N ASN A 62 -5.57 -22.20 -4.42
CA ASN A 62 -5.11 -20.90 -3.91
C ASN A 62 -4.84 -19.90 -5.04
N VAL A 63 -4.49 -20.38 -6.24
CA VAL A 63 -4.43 -19.54 -7.44
C VAL A 63 -5.81 -19.01 -7.80
N GLN A 64 -6.83 -19.86 -7.81
CA GLN A 64 -8.20 -19.44 -8.09
C GLN A 64 -8.72 -18.44 -7.05
N LEU A 65 -8.43 -18.70 -5.77
CA LEU A 65 -8.72 -17.81 -4.66
C LEU A 65 -8.07 -16.43 -4.85
N CYS A 66 -6.79 -16.38 -5.24
CA CYS A 66 -6.11 -15.11 -5.50
C CYS A 66 -6.73 -14.36 -6.69
N LEU A 67 -7.09 -15.07 -7.77
CA LEU A 67 -7.78 -14.47 -8.91
C LEU A 67 -9.16 -13.91 -8.52
N ALA A 68 -9.89 -14.59 -7.63
CA ALA A 68 -11.13 -14.08 -7.06
C ALA A 68 -10.88 -12.82 -6.23
N ALA A 69 -9.86 -12.83 -5.36
CA ALA A 69 -9.48 -11.67 -4.54
C ALA A 69 -9.15 -10.44 -5.40
N ILE A 70 -8.39 -10.61 -6.49
CA ILE A 70 -8.06 -9.52 -7.42
C ILE A 70 -9.34 -8.93 -8.03
N ARG A 71 -10.31 -9.77 -8.40
CA ARG A 71 -11.59 -9.31 -8.97
C ARG A 71 -12.44 -8.56 -7.95
N GLU A 72 -12.57 -9.09 -6.74
CA GLU A 72 -13.33 -8.46 -5.65
C GLU A 72 -12.72 -7.11 -5.25
N ILE A 73 -11.39 -7.04 -5.07
CA ILE A 73 -10.69 -5.80 -4.74
C ILE A 73 -10.89 -4.77 -5.86
N ARG A 74 -10.74 -5.14 -7.13
CA ARG A 74 -10.96 -4.21 -8.26
C ARG A 74 -12.42 -3.76 -8.38
N ALA A 75 -13.37 -4.62 -8.02
CA ALA A 75 -14.78 -4.24 -7.98
C ALA A 75 -15.04 -3.22 -6.86
N ALA A 76 -14.49 -3.45 -5.67
CA ALA A 76 -14.54 -2.50 -4.57
C ALA A 76 -13.87 -1.17 -4.92
N GLU A 77 -12.70 -1.18 -5.57
CA GLU A 77 -12.01 0.03 -6.03
C GLU A 77 -12.83 0.84 -7.04
N ARG A 78 -13.68 0.18 -7.83
CA ARG A 78 -14.60 0.87 -8.75
C ARG A 78 -15.78 1.47 -8.00
N LYS A 79 -16.32 0.77 -7.00
CA LYS A 79 -17.39 1.30 -6.13
C LYS A 79 -16.91 2.50 -5.33
N ASP A 80 -15.75 2.40 -4.69
CA ASP A 80 -15.16 3.51 -3.94
C ASP A 80 -14.86 4.69 -4.86
N ARG A 81 -14.39 4.46 -6.10
CA ARG A 81 -14.22 5.53 -7.09
C ARG A 81 -15.52 6.16 -7.56
N ALA A 82 -16.59 5.39 -7.75
CA ALA A 82 -17.90 5.94 -8.10
C ALA A 82 -18.51 6.72 -6.93
N ALA A 83 -18.20 6.32 -5.70
CA ALA A 83 -18.59 7.04 -4.48
C ALA A 83 -17.71 8.29 -4.23
N LYS A 84 -16.66 8.54 -5.03
CA LYS A 84 -15.77 9.71 -4.85
C LYS A 84 -16.45 11.05 -5.06
N ASP A 85 -17.59 11.10 -5.73
CA ASP A 85 -18.43 12.31 -5.79
C ASP A 85 -18.96 12.72 -4.40
N HIS A 86 -18.93 11.81 -3.41
CA HIS A 86 -19.24 12.08 -1.99
C HIS A 86 -18.01 12.08 -1.06
N LEU A 87 -16.79 11.85 -1.57
CA LEU A 87 -15.59 11.59 -0.74
C LEU A 87 -14.80 12.85 -0.33
N ASN A 88 -14.98 13.99 -1.02
CA ASN A 88 -14.41 15.26 -0.53
C ASN A 88 -14.89 15.57 0.89
N GLU A 89 -16.11 15.21 1.25
CA GLU A 89 -16.66 15.33 2.60
C GLU A 89 -16.01 14.38 3.64
N HIS A 90 -15.35 13.32 3.21
CA HIS A 90 -14.86 12.25 4.09
C HIS A 90 -13.36 12.31 4.38
N LEU A 91 -12.54 12.83 3.45
CA LEU A 91 -11.12 13.08 3.72
C LEU A 91 -10.91 14.15 4.80
N HIS A 92 -11.78 15.16 4.88
CA HIS A 92 -11.82 16.11 5.99
C HIS A 92 -12.10 15.45 7.35
N ARG A 93 -12.87 14.35 7.39
CA ARG A 93 -13.29 13.71 8.65
C ARG A 93 -12.22 12.82 9.28
N ALA A 94 -11.30 12.26 8.48
CA ALA A 94 -10.22 11.40 8.99
C ALA A 94 -9.07 12.18 9.65
N ASN A 95 -8.86 13.44 9.25
CA ASN A 95 -7.84 14.32 9.82
C ASN A 95 -8.38 15.28 10.89
N SER A 96 -9.71 15.37 11.08
CA SER A 96 -10.29 16.21 12.13
C SER A 96 -10.28 15.47 13.47
N THR A 97 -9.35 15.84 14.35
CA THR A 97 -9.33 15.46 15.78
C THR A 97 -10.58 15.89 16.58
N SER A 98 -11.49 16.65 15.94
CA SER A 98 -12.69 17.22 16.55
C SER A 98 -13.97 16.37 16.45
N ASN A 99 -13.95 15.20 15.81
CA ASN A 99 -15.14 14.36 15.61
C ASN A 99 -14.96 12.92 16.15
N ALA A 100 -14.55 12.79 17.42
CA ALA A 100 -14.33 11.49 18.08
C ALA A 100 -15.59 10.58 18.17
N ASP A 101 -16.79 11.13 17.98
CA ASP A 101 -18.08 10.43 18.16
C ASP A 101 -18.72 9.89 16.85
N LYS A 102 -18.11 10.10 15.68
CA LYS A 102 -18.66 9.57 14.42
C LYS A 102 -17.93 8.29 14.00
N PRO A 103 -18.65 7.21 13.67
CA PRO A 103 -18.02 5.95 13.28
C PRO A 103 -17.16 6.17 12.03
N LEU A 104 -15.92 5.65 12.07
CA LEU A 104 -15.00 5.69 10.94
C LEU A 104 -15.69 5.04 9.73
N VAL A 105 -15.96 5.83 8.69
CA VAL A 105 -16.54 5.29 7.46
C VAL A 105 -15.42 4.63 6.68
N VAL A 106 -15.35 3.31 6.80
CA VAL A 106 -14.36 2.48 6.14
C VAL A 106 -14.81 2.19 4.70
N GLY A 107 -13.99 2.56 3.72
CA GLY A 107 -14.25 2.28 2.29
C GLY A 107 -14.41 0.80 2.00
N GLU A 108 -15.12 0.47 0.92
CA GLU A 108 -15.43 -0.92 0.56
C GLU A 108 -14.14 -1.71 0.25
N VAL A 109 -13.14 -1.04 -0.35
CA VAL A 109 -11.83 -1.65 -0.62
C VAL A 109 -11.17 -2.17 0.65
N PHE A 110 -11.23 -1.40 1.74
CA PHE A 110 -10.61 -1.81 3.00
C PHE A 110 -11.29 -3.07 3.56
N LYS A 111 -12.64 -3.11 3.57
CA LYS A 111 -13.40 -4.28 4.07
C LYS A 111 -13.06 -5.54 3.29
N VAL A 112 -13.03 -5.45 1.97
CA VAL A 112 -12.67 -6.58 1.10
C VAL A 112 -11.22 -6.99 1.32
N THR A 113 -10.30 -6.02 1.41
CA THR A 113 -8.88 -6.30 1.60
C THR A 113 -8.61 -7.01 2.94
N MET A 114 -9.27 -6.57 4.03
CA MET A 114 -9.11 -7.21 5.35
C MET A 114 -9.46 -8.69 5.33
N ARG A 115 -10.53 -9.09 4.62
CA ARG A 115 -10.92 -10.51 4.49
C ARG A 115 -9.81 -11.40 3.91
N TYR A 116 -8.99 -10.86 3.01
CA TYR A 116 -7.91 -11.61 2.37
C TYR A 116 -6.58 -11.53 3.11
N ILE A 117 -6.41 -10.56 4.01
CA ILE A 117 -5.17 -10.39 4.76
C ILE A 117 -4.88 -11.63 5.61
N ASP A 118 -5.85 -12.11 6.39
CA ASP A 118 -5.60 -13.23 7.31
C ASP A 118 -5.33 -14.51 6.52
N LEU A 119 -6.08 -14.74 5.45
CA LEU A 119 -5.89 -15.86 4.54
C LEU A 119 -4.50 -15.87 3.88
N PHE A 120 -4.02 -14.72 3.43
CA PHE A 120 -2.69 -14.61 2.83
C PHE A 120 -1.58 -14.63 3.87
N LYS A 121 -1.82 -14.13 5.08
CA LYS A 121 -0.87 -14.24 6.19
C LYS A 121 -0.64 -15.69 6.55
N GLU A 122 -1.70 -16.46 6.81
CA GLU A 122 -1.60 -17.87 7.21
C GLU A 122 -0.84 -18.71 6.18
N GLY A 123 -1.13 -18.52 4.89
CA GLY A 123 -0.45 -19.22 3.81
C GLY A 123 1.03 -18.88 3.62
N ASN A 124 1.46 -17.69 4.07
CA ASN A 124 2.82 -17.17 3.85
C ASN A 124 3.67 -17.11 5.13
N LEU A 125 3.07 -17.28 6.31
CA LEU A 125 3.72 -17.05 7.60
C LEU A 125 4.98 -17.90 7.79
N MET A 126 4.95 -19.15 7.33
CA MET A 126 6.06 -20.10 7.47
C MET A 126 7.25 -19.82 6.55
N TRP A 127 7.07 -18.97 5.53
CA TRP A 127 8.06 -18.71 4.49
C TRP A 127 8.67 -17.32 4.57
N LEU A 128 8.14 -16.46 5.46
CA LEU A 128 8.54 -15.08 5.59
C LEU A 128 9.39 -14.86 6.84
N PHE A 129 10.66 -14.50 6.63
CA PHE A 129 11.54 -14.04 7.69
C PHE A 129 11.61 -12.51 7.67
N ARG A 130 11.10 -11.86 8.72
CA ARG A 130 11.18 -10.41 8.88
C ARG A 130 11.78 -10.08 10.23
N ARG A 131 12.84 -9.27 10.23
CA ARG A 131 13.36 -8.60 11.42
C ARG A 131 13.05 -7.11 11.32
N SER A 132 12.63 -6.49 12.41
CA SER A 132 12.41 -5.05 12.49
C SER A 132 13.63 -4.35 13.08
N CYS A 133 13.69 -3.02 12.95
CA CYS A 133 14.70 -2.20 13.63
C CYS A 133 14.62 -2.26 15.16
N HIS A 134 13.52 -2.75 15.70
CA HIS A 134 13.30 -2.97 17.14
C HIS A 134 13.59 -4.41 17.57
N ALA A 135 14.06 -5.28 16.67
CA ALA A 135 14.39 -6.65 17.01
C ALA A 135 15.61 -6.72 17.94
N LEU A 136 15.56 -7.63 18.91
CA LEU A 136 16.61 -7.86 19.89
C LEU A 136 17.45 -9.08 19.49
N ASP A 137 18.73 -9.07 19.85
CA ASP A 137 19.62 -10.22 19.76
C ASP A 137 19.37 -11.20 20.92
N SER A 138 20.10 -12.32 20.94
CA SER A 138 20.00 -13.34 21.99
C SER A 138 20.40 -12.85 23.39
N GLN A 139 21.00 -11.66 23.49
CA GLN A 139 21.41 -11.01 24.75
C GLN A 139 20.46 -9.86 25.13
N GLY A 140 19.37 -9.65 24.40
CA GLY A 140 18.41 -8.58 24.63
C GLY A 140 18.87 -7.20 24.15
N LYS A 141 19.94 -7.10 23.37
CA LYS A 141 20.40 -5.83 22.79
C LYS A 141 19.75 -5.61 21.43
N SER A 142 19.47 -4.35 21.09
CA SER A 142 18.98 -4.01 19.75
C SER A 142 19.97 -4.49 18.68
N ILE A 143 19.47 -5.18 17.66
CA ILE A 143 20.27 -5.63 16.51
C ILE A 143 20.83 -4.41 15.75
N LEU A 144 20.14 -3.27 15.81
CA LEU A 144 20.53 -2.03 15.14
C LEU A 144 20.80 -0.94 16.18
N SER A 145 21.98 -0.31 16.06
CA SER A 145 22.37 0.88 16.84
C SER A 145 21.89 2.18 16.18
N LEU A 146 20.70 2.16 15.57
CA LEU A 146 20.13 3.33 14.91
C LEU A 146 19.48 4.25 15.95
N GLN A 147 19.74 5.54 15.83
CA GLN A 147 18.99 6.54 16.59
C GLN A 147 17.51 6.49 16.18
N PRO A 148 16.56 6.83 17.08
CA PRO A 148 15.16 6.94 16.71
C PRO A 148 14.98 7.87 15.52
N PHE A 149 14.22 7.43 14.52
CA PHE A 149 13.90 8.29 13.39
C PHE A 149 13.03 9.47 13.86
N ARG A 150 13.23 10.64 13.25
CA ARG A 150 12.39 11.82 13.47
C ARG A 150 11.74 12.17 12.14
N GLU A 151 10.42 12.08 12.07
CA GLU A 151 9.66 12.64 10.96
C GLU A 151 9.45 14.14 11.20
N ALA A 152 9.80 14.95 10.21
CA ALA A 152 9.53 16.39 10.20
C ALA A 152 8.69 16.71 8.97
N LEU A 153 7.47 17.22 9.20
CA LEU A 153 6.66 17.81 8.15
C LEU A 153 7.10 19.27 8.01
N ILE A 154 7.73 19.59 6.88
CA ILE A 154 8.19 20.97 6.61
C ILE A 154 7.13 21.61 5.72
N PRO A 155 6.28 22.51 6.26
CA PRO A 155 5.37 23.28 5.44
C PRO A 155 6.18 24.22 4.55
N VAL A 156 5.91 24.17 3.24
CA VAL A 156 6.49 25.09 2.26
C VAL A 156 5.41 26.04 1.77
N ARG A 157 5.79 27.29 1.52
CA ARG A 157 4.92 28.26 0.85
C ARG A 157 5.25 28.25 -0.63
N LEU A 158 4.20 28.18 -1.44
CA LEU A 158 4.31 28.35 -2.88
C LEU A 158 4.61 29.81 -3.19
N TYR A 159 5.39 30.06 -4.23
CA TYR A 159 5.52 31.40 -4.80
C TYR A 159 4.26 31.74 -5.60
N ASP A 160 3.97 33.04 -5.75
CA ASP A 160 2.79 33.52 -6.50
C ASP A 160 2.72 32.93 -7.91
N ALA A 161 3.87 32.78 -8.58
CA ALA A 161 3.94 32.18 -9.92
C ALA A 161 3.55 30.68 -9.93
N GLU A 162 3.95 29.92 -8.90
CA GLU A 162 3.60 28.51 -8.75
C GLU A 162 2.12 28.35 -8.38
N PHE A 163 1.60 29.25 -7.54
CA PHE A 163 0.19 29.30 -7.18
C PHE A 163 -0.69 29.60 -8.39
N ASN A 164 -0.33 30.60 -9.19
CA ASN A 164 -1.07 30.97 -10.40
C ASN A 164 -1.06 29.84 -11.44
N ALA A 165 0.07 29.14 -11.60
CA ALA A 165 0.14 27.98 -12.47
C ALA A 165 -0.80 26.86 -11.98
N LEU A 166 -0.84 26.58 -10.68
CA LEU A 166 -1.76 25.59 -10.11
C LEU A 166 -3.24 25.98 -10.30
N ALA A 167 -3.58 27.27 -10.14
CA ALA A 167 -4.92 27.77 -10.40
C ALA A 167 -5.33 27.57 -11.86
N GLU A 168 -4.44 27.92 -12.81
CA GLU A 168 -4.66 27.71 -14.25
C GLU A 168 -4.85 26.21 -14.59
N TYR A 169 -4.03 25.33 -14.00
CA TYR A 169 -4.19 23.88 -14.15
C TYR A 169 -5.52 23.37 -13.55
N ALA A 170 -5.92 23.87 -12.39
CA ALA A 170 -7.17 23.48 -11.73
C ALA A 170 -8.40 23.90 -12.56
N GLU A 171 -8.39 25.11 -13.13
CA GLU A 171 -9.44 25.60 -14.02
C GLU A 171 -9.51 24.76 -15.31
N ARG A 172 -8.36 24.44 -15.91
CA ARG A 172 -8.27 23.63 -17.13
C ARG A 172 -8.81 22.21 -16.95
N GLU A 173 -8.54 21.60 -15.79
CA GLU A 173 -8.97 20.23 -15.47
C GLU A 173 -10.35 20.17 -14.77
N LYS A 174 -11.03 21.32 -14.58
CA LYS A 174 -12.33 21.45 -13.90
C LYS A 174 -12.35 20.89 -12.47
N PHE A 175 -11.24 20.99 -11.73
CA PHE A 175 -11.29 20.77 -10.29
C PHE A 175 -12.08 21.92 -9.67
N SER A 176 -13.20 21.64 -8.99
CA SER A 176 -14.02 22.70 -8.41
C SER A 176 -13.24 23.44 -7.32
N ALA A 177 -13.13 24.76 -7.49
CA ALA A 177 -12.50 25.70 -6.56
C ALA A 177 -13.32 25.91 -5.26
N ALA A 178 -14.02 24.88 -4.77
CA ALA A 178 -14.81 24.95 -3.54
C ALA A 178 -13.95 25.09 -2.27
N TRP A 179 -12.63 24.99 -2.40
CA TRP A 179 -11.67 25.10 -1.30
C TRP A 179 -11.15 26.53 -1.06
N MET A 180 -11.55 27.51 -1.90
CA MET A 180 -10.92 28.83 -1.92
C MET A 180 -11.56 29.89 -0.99
N GLU A 181 -12.75 29.67 -0.44
CA GLU A 181 -13.45 30.71 0.34
C GLU A 181 -13.37 30.55 1.87
N GLU A 182 -12.93 29.39 2.41
CA GLU A 182 -13.00 29.14 3.86
C GLU A 182 -11.71 29.45 4.66
N GLU A 183 -10.53 29.51 4.04
CA GLU A 183 -9.25 29.62 4.80
C GLU A 183 -8.59 31.00 4.82
N THR A 184 -9.06 31.98 4.05
CA THR A 184 -8.48 33.34 4.07
C THR A 184 -8.92 34.20 5.25
N GLY A 185 -9.88 33.73 6.07
CA GLY A 185 -10.42 34.50 7.20
C GLY A 185 -9.70 34.33 8.55
N GLY A 186 -8.71 33.45 8.67
CA GLY A 186 -8.17 33.03 9.98
C GLY A 186 -6.71 33.33 10.30
N TRP A 187 -5.92 33.85 9.35
CA TRP A 187 -4.46 33.98 9.50
C TRP A 187 -3.93 35.42 9.56
N MET A 188 -4.81 36.42 9.59
CA MET A 188 -4.44 37.77 10.01
C MET A 188 -4.71 37.89 11.52
N ASP A 189 -3.76 37.42 12.33
CA ASP A 189 -3.43 37.92 13.68
C ASP A 189 -2.54 36.90 14.42
N ILE A 190 -1.26 36.83 14.03
CA ILE A 190 -0.10 36.53 14.91
C ILE A 190 1.10 37.33 14.39
#